data_AF-A0A537FJK7-F1
#
_entry.id   AF-A0A537FJK7-F1
#
_cell.length_a   1.000
_cell.length_b   1.000
_cell.length_c   1.000
_cell.angle_alpha   90.00
_cell.angle_beta   90.00
_cell.angle_gamma   90.00
#
_symmetry.space_group_name_H-M   'P 1'
#
loop_
_entity.id
_entity.type
_entity.pdbx_description
1 polymer ?
#
loop_
_entity_poly.entity_id
_entity_poly.type
_entity_poly.pdbx_seq_one_letter_code
_entity_poly.pdbx_strand_id
1 'polypeptide(L)'
;MLAVGARAQDKLPEYRLGPGDSIRISVFDNPNLTLETRVGENGIITYPLIGRVRIGGMTIPLAEQTIAKALTDGNFIKQPQVSILSLQMRSNQVSVLGLVNRAGRFPLDTSIVRVSEMLALAGGI
;
A
#
# COMPACT_ATOMS: atom_id res chain seq x y z
N MET A 1 24.22 35.29 -14.70
CA MET A 1 24.00 33.89 -15.13
C MET A 1 24.20 32.99 -13.92
N LEU A 2 23.14 32.67 -13.19
CA LEU A 2 23.13 31.67 -12.11
C LEU A 2 21.83 30.90 -12.27
N ALA A 3 21.92 29.74 -12.89
CA ALA A 3 20.80 28.83 -13.06
C ALA A 3 20.48 28.22 -11.68
N VAL A 4 19.33 28.62 -11.13
CA VAL A 4 18.72 27.93 -10.00
C VAL A 4 18.27 26.58 -10.53
N GLY A 5 19.06 25.54 -10.25
CA GLY A 5 18.70 24.17 -10.55
C GLY A 5 17.37 23.84 -9.89
N ALA A 6 16.38 23.47 -10.71
CA ALA A 6 15.13 22.91 -10.25
C ALA A 6 15.44 21.74 -9.32
N ARG A 7 15.20 21.90 -8.01
CA ARG A 7 15.10 20.76 -7.12
C ARG A 7 14.00 19.90 -7.70
N ALA A 8 14.35 18.66 -8.09
CA ALA A 8 13.37 17.64 -8.37
C ALA A 8 12.35 17.71 -7.25
N GLN A 9 11.08 17.94 -7.61
CA GLN A 9 9.99 17.81 -6.66
C GLN A 9 10.13 16.38 -6.13
N ASP A 10 10.63 16.23 -4.90
CA ASP A 10 10.69 14.95 -4.21
C ASP A 10 9.24 14.47 -4.08
N LYS A 11 8.78 13.71 -5.08
CA LYS A 11 7.53 12.98 -5.00
C LYS A 11 7.68 12.08 -3.78
N LEU A 12 6.95 12.40 -2.71
CA LEU A 12 6.82 11.54 -1.54
C LEU A 12 6.59 10.10 -2.02
N PRO A 13 7.38 9.10 -1.61
CA PRO A 13 7.21 7.75 -2.11
C PRO A 13 5.83 7.23 -1.68
N GLU A 14 4.96 7.04 -2.67
CA GLU A 14 3.60 6.57 -2.45
C GLU A 14 3.62 5.19 -1.82
N TYR A 15 2.73 4.97 -0.85
CA TYR A 15 2.55 3.67 -0.21
C TYR A 15 2.28 2.59 -1.26
N ARG A 16 2.97 1.46 -1.13
CA ARG A 16 2.79 0.28 -1.97
C ARG A 16 2.27 -0.86 -1.12
N LEU A 17 1.28 -1.56 -1.65
CA LEU A 17 0.72 -2.74 -1.03
C LEU A 17 1.78 -3.83 -0.94
N GLY A 18 1.99 -4.38 0.25
CA GLY A 18 2.96 -5.44 0.49
C GLY A 18 2.34 -6.69 1.12
N PRO A 19 3.09 -7.80 1.17
CA PRO A 19 2.72 -9.00 1.88
C PRO A 19 2.21 -8.74 3.30
N GLY A 20 1.12 -9.39 3.68
CA GLY A 20 0.58 -9.30 5.04
C GLY A 20 -0.34 -8.11 5.30
N ASP A 21 -0.45 -7.16 4.37
CA ASP A 21 -1.39 -6.04 4.48
C ASP A 21 -2.84 -6.53 4.45
N SER A 22 -3.66 -6.01 5.35
CA SER A 22 -5.11 -6.23 5.32
C SER A 22 -5.78 -5.08 4.58
N ILE A 23 -6.60 -5.40 3.59
CA ILE A 23 -7.31 -4.42 2.76
C ILE A 23 -8.80 -4.75 2.66
N ARG A 24 -9.61 -3.71 2.47
CA ARG A 24 -11.01 -3.80 2.05
C ARG A 24 -11.12 -3.25 0.63
N ILE A 25 -11.69 -4.05 -0.26
CA ILE A 25 -11.95 -3.69 -1.64
C ILE A 25 -13.46 -3.56 -1.78
N SER A 26 -13.95 -2.45 -2.32
CA SER A 26 -15.36 -2.22 -2.60
C SER A 26 -15.56 -1.81 -4.05
N VAL A 27 -16.72 -2.18 -4.60
CA VAL A 27 -17.16 -1.77 -5.93
C VAL A 27 -18.47 -1.02 -5.78
N PHE A 28 -18.56 0.18 -6.36
CA PHE A 28 -19.76 1.00 -6.29
C PHE A 28 -20.99 0.22 -6.79
N ASP A 29 -22.09 0.33 -6.05
CA ASP A 29 -23.38 -0.33 -6.33
C ASP A 29 -23.31 -1.88 -6.46
N ASN A 30 -22.23 -2.49 -5.96
CA ASN A 30 -21.98 -3.93 -6.06
C ASN A 30 -21.49 -4.51 -4.71
N PRO A 31 -22.34 -4.58 -3.67
CA PRO A 31 -21.95 -5.06 -2.35
C PRO A 31 -21.46 -6.51 -2.37
N ASN A 32 -21.94 -7.34 -3.30
CA ASN A 32 -21.52 -8.73 -3.47
C ASN A 32 -20.05 -8.88 -3.92
N LEU A 33 -19.42 -7.81 -4.40
CA LEU A 33 -18.01 -7.76 -4.77
C LEU A 33 -17.14 -7.10 -3.69
N THR A 34 -17.74 -6.68 -2.57
CA THR A 34 -16.97 -6.17 -1.45
C THR A 34 -16.22 -7.33 -0.79
N LEU A 35 -14.90 -7.17 -0.65
CA LEU A 35 -14.02 -8.18 -0.09
C LEU A 35 -13.08 -7.55 0.93
N GLU A 36 -13.05 -8.12 2.12
CA GLU A 36 -11.93 -7.93 3.04
C GLU A 36 -10.98 -9.11 2.94
N THR A 37 -9.71 -8.82 2.69
CA THR A 37 -8.70 -9.86 2.50
C THR A 37 -7.32 -9.37 2.91
N ARG A 38 -6.39 -10.31 2.97
CA ARG A 38 -4.97 -10.05 3.20
C ARG A 38 -4.20 -10.28 1.91
N VAL A 39 -3.25 -9.38 1.62
CA VAL A 39 -2.29 -9.57 0.53
C VAL A 39 -1.41 -10.77 0.88
N GLY A 40 -1.45 -11.81 0.05
CA GLY A 40 -0.64 -13.01 0.26
C GLY A 40 0.86 -12.73 0.17
N GLU A 41 1.68 -13.63 0.70
CA GLU A 41 3.15 -13.53 0.68
C GLU A 41 3.73 -13.38 -0.74
N ASN A 42 3.03 -13.90 -1.74
CA ASN A 42 3.39 -13.78 -3.15
C ASN A 42 2.90 -12.47 -3.82
N GLY A 43 2.28 -11.57 -3.05
CA GLY A 43 1.68 -10.33 -3.53
C GLY A 43 0.36 -10.50 -4.28
N ILE A 44 -0.33 -11.62 -4.09
CA ILE A 44 -1.58 -11.97 -4.79
C ILE A 44 -2.74 -12.03 -3.81
N ILE A 45 -3.90 -11.60 -4.26
CA ILE A 45 -5.20 -11.82 -3.61
C ILE A 45 -6.08 -12.70 -4.49
N THR A 46 -7.06 -13.35 -3.87
CA THR A 46 -8.17 -14.02 -4.59
C THR A 46 -9.39 -13.11 -4.50
N TYR A 47 -9.90 -12.68 -5.65
CA TYR A 47 -11.03 -11.76 -5.77
C TYR A 47 -12.20 -12.46 -6.49
N PRO A 48 -13.46 -12.20 -6.09
CA PRO A 48 -14.63 -12.76 -6.76
C PRO A 48 -14.62 -12.49 -8.27
N LEU A 49 -15.12 -13.47 -9.05
CA LEU A 49 -15.26 -13.45 -10.52
C LEU A 49 -13.95 -13.50 -11.33
N ILE A 50 -12.92 -12.76 -10.91
CA ILE A 50 -11.64 -12.63 -11.64
C ILE A 50 -10.52 -13.52 -11.08
N GLY A 51 -10.75 -14.17 -9.93
CA GLY A 51 -9.81 -15.11 -9.35
C GLY A 51 -8.55 -14.43 -8.80
N ARG A 52 -7.37 -14.93 -9.19
CA ARG A 52 -6.09 -14.49 -8.62
C ARG A 52 -5.61 -13.18 -9.26
N VAL A 53 -5.42 -12.14 -8.45
CA VAL A 53 -4.94 -10.82 -8.89
C VAL A 53 -3.67 -10.45 -8.15
N ARG A 54 -2.61 -10.10 -8.89
CA ARG A 54 -1.36 -9.58 -8.31
C ARG A 54 -1.52 -8.09 -8.02
N ILE A 55 -1.40 -7.71 -6.75
CA ILE A 55 -1.47 -6.31 -6.29
C ILE A 55 -0.25 -5.89 -5.44
N GLY A 56 0.59 -6.85 -5.03
CA GLY A 56 1.82 -6.57 -4.31
C GLY A 56 2.78 -5.70 -5.12
N GLY A 57 3.37 -4.69 -4.47
CA GLY A 57 4.24 -3.69 -5.08
C GLY A 57 3.51 -2.55 -5.80
N MET A 58 2.19 -2.65 -5.98
CA MET A 58 1.38 -1.60 -6.59
C MET A 58 1.01 -0.54 -5.57
N THR A 59 0.86 0.70 -6.03
CA THR A 59 0.17 1.72 -5.25
C THR A 59 -1.33 1.42 -5.23
N ILE A 60 -2.06 1.97 -4.26
CA ILE A 60 -3.51 1.78 -4.15
C ILE A 60 -4.23 2.14 -5.47
N PRO A 61 -3.97 3.31 -6.12
CA PRO A 61 -4.63 3.64 -7.38
C PRO A 61 -4.33 2.67 -8.53
N LEU A 62 -3.11 2.13 -8.58
CA LEU A 62 -2.74 1.16 -9.60
C LEU A 62 -3.43 -0.19 -9.38
N ALA A 63 -3.57 -0.61 -8.12
CA ALA A 63 -4.30 -1.82 -7.77
C ALA A 63 -5.80 -1.68 -8.08
N GLU A 64 -6.41 -0.53 -7.79
CA GLU A 64 -7.81 -0.21 -8.14
C GLU A 64 -8.04 -0.33 -9.66
N GLN A 65 -7.18 0.30 -10.46
CA GLN A 65 -7.25 0.23 -11.93
C GLN A 65 -7.07 -1.21 -12.44
N THR A 66 -6.16 -1.97 -11.83
CA THR A 66 -5.91 -3.37 -12.21
C THR A 66 -7.14 -4.24 -11.99
N ILE A 67 -7.80 -4.10 -10.84
CA ILE A 67 -9.04 -4.84 -10.53
C ILE A 67 -10.19 -4.38 -11.43
N ALA A 68 -10.34 -3.08 -11.63
CA ALA A 68 -11.36 -2.51 -12.51
C ALA A 68 -11.22 -3.07 -13.94
N LYS A 69 -9.99 -3.06 -14.47
CA LYS A 69 -9.68 -3.63 -15.78
C LYS A 69 -10.02 -5.11 -15.87
N ALA A 70 -9.65 -5.91 -14.87
CA ALA A 70 -9.94 -7.35 -14.86
C ALA A 70 -11.45 -7.65 -14.83
N LEU A 71 -12.25 -6.84 -14.09
CA LEU A 71 -13.71 -6.97 -14.05
C LEU A 71 -14.36 -6.62 -15.40
N THR A 72 -13.81 -5.62 -16.10
CA THR A 72 -14.28 -5.24 -17.44
C THR A 72 -13.84 -6.25 -18.50
N ASP A 73 -12.58 -6.69 -18.50
CA ASP A 73 -12.05 -7.67 -19.45
C ASP A 73 -12.75 -9.04 -19.31
N GLY A 74 -13.17 -9.40 -18.09
CA GLY A 74 -13.99 -10.59 -17.82
C GLY A 74 -15.47 -10.44 -18.18
N ASN A 75 -15.89 -9.29 -18.71
CA ASN A 75 -17.27 -8.96 -19.06
C ASN A 75 -18.27 -9.09 -17.89
N PHE A 76 -17.80 -8.88 -16.65
CA PHE A 76 -18.63 -8.93 -15.44
C PHE A 76 -19.28 -7.58 -15.14
N ILE A 77 -18.52 -6.49 -15.30
CA ILE A 77 -18.99 -5.12 -15.05
C ILE A 77 -18.42 -4.18 -16.12
N LYS A 78 -19.29 -3.39 -16.75
CA LYS A 78 -18.91 -2.48 -17.84
C LYS A 78 -18.07 -1.28 -17.40
N GLN A 79 -18.38 -0.69 -16.23
CA GLN A 79 -17.69 0.49 -15.69
C GLN A 79 -17.52 0.37 -14.15
N PRO A 80 -16.69 -0.56 -13.68
CA PRO A 80 -16.52 -0.77 -12.24
C PRO A 80 -15.78 0.41 -11.61
N GLN A 81 -16.38 1.01 -10.58
CA GLN A 81 -15.70 1.97 -9.71
C GLN A 81 -15.18 1.22 -8.48
N VAL A 82 -13.88 0.90 -8.51
CA VAL A 82 -13.21 0.13 -7.46
C VAL A 82 -12.55 1.08 -6.48
N SER A 83 -12.71 0.83 -5.18
CA SER A 83 -11.98 1.51 -4.11
C SER A 83 -11.29 0.50 -3.21
N ILE A 84 -10.04 0.78 -2.84
CA ILE A 84 -9.26 -0.04 -1.92
C ILE A 84 -8.90 0.79 -0.68
N LEU A 85 -9.28 0.28 0.49
CA LEU A 85 -8.95 0.83 1.79
C LEU A 85 -7.94 -0.09 2.48
N SER A 86 -6.83 0.45 2.96
CA SER A 86 -5.89 -0.30 3.81
C SER A 86 -6.40 -0.31 5.25
N LEU A 87 -6.73 -1.49 5.76
CA LEU A 87 -7.20 -1.70 7.13
C LEU A 87 -6.04 -1.88 8.11
N GLN A 88 -4.98 -2.57 7.67
CA GLN A 88 -3.78 -2.78 8.47
C GLN A 88 -2.55 -2.87 7.56
N MET A 89 -1.66 -1.89 7.69
CA MET A 89 -0.36 -1.87 7.01
C MET A 89 0.65 -2.67 7.84
N ARG A 90 0.93 -3.91 7.43
CA ARG A 90 1.93 -4.76 8.12
C ARG A 90 3.25 -4.84 7.37
N SER A 91 3.22 -4.62 6.07
CA SER A 91 4.39 -4.68 5.19
C SER A 91 5.35 -3.50 5.38
N ASN A 92 4.88 -2.39 5.96
CA ASN A 92 5.65 -1.16 6.10
C ASN A 92 6.09 -0.91 7.56
N GLN A 93 7.11 -1.65 8.00
CA GLN A 93 7.66 -1.52 9.36
C GLN A 93 9.19 -1.48 9.32
N VAL A 94 9.79 -0.76 10.29
CA VAL A 94 11.25 -0.74 10.51
C VAL A 94 11.56 -1.25 11.90
N SER A 95 12.65 -2.02 12.00
CA SER A 95 13.18 -2.50 13.28
C SER A 95 14.31 -1.58 13.72
N VAL A 96 14.22 -1.03 14.93
CA VAL A 96 15.30 -0.27 15.58
C VAL A 96 15.86 -1.13 16.71
N LEU A 97 17.18 -1.35 16.69
CA LEU A 97 17.91 -2.24 17.57
C LEU A 97 19.18 -1.55 18.11
N GLY A 98 19.72 -2.04 19.24
CA GLY A 98 20.97 -1.56 19.82
C GLY A 98 20.79 -0.66 21.05
N LEU A 99 21.76 0.24 21.28
CA LEU A 99 21.75 1.22 22.37
C LEU A 99 20.80 2.38 22.04
N VAL A 100 19.50 2.09 22.10
CA VAL A 100 18.42 3.07 22.00
C VAL A 100 17.48 2.88 23.18
N ASN A 101 16.80 3.96 23.59
CA ASN A 101 15.91 3.89 24.76
C ASN A 101 14.74 2.92 24.57
N ARG A 102 14.22 2.78 23.35
CA ARG A 102 13.11 1.86 23.02
C ARG A 102 13.43 1.09 21.74
N ALA A 103 14.06 -0.08 21.90
CA ALA A 103 14.21 -1.03 20.80
C ALA A 103 12.86 -1.67 20.45
N GLY A 104 12.62 -1.93 19.17
CA GLY A 104 11.36 -2.53 18.73
C GLY A 104 11.06 -2.33 17.25
N ARG A 105 9.88 -2.78 16.85
CA ARG A 105 9.32 -2.56 15.51
C ARG A 105 8.42 -1.33 15.56
N PHE A 106 8.65 -0.42 14.63
CA PHE A 106 7.89 0.80 14.49
C PHE A 106 7.17 0.79 13.12
N PRO A 107 5.86 1.10 13.07
CA PRO A 107 5.17 1.27 11.80
C PRO A 107 5.74 2.47 11.06
N LEU A 108 5.88 2.35 9.75
CA LEU A 108 6.19 3.48 8.87
C LEU A 108 4.88 4.09 8.43
N ASP A 109 4.39 5.02 9.24
CA ASP A 109 3.29 5.88 8.86
C ASP A 109 3.87 7.04 8.05
N THR A 110 3.45 7.15 6.79
CA THR A 110 3.87 8.17 5.83
C THR A 110 5.26 7.99 5.19
N SER A 111 5.34 8.55 3.99
CA SER A 111 6.32 8.28 2.95
C SER A 111 7.77 8.69 3.23
N ILE A 112 8.12 9.32 4.35
CA ILE A 112 9.52 9.65 4.63
C ILE A 112 9.76 9.56 6.12
N VAL A 113 10.50 8.54 6.57
CA VAL A 113 11.07 8.52 7.91
C VAL A 113 12.58 8.44 7.78
N ARG A 114 13.26 9.57 8.04
CA ARG A 114 14.73 9.59 8.05
C ARG A 114 15.21 8.69 9.19
N VAL A 115 16.42 8.13 9.06
CA VAL A 115 17.02 7.34 10.16
C VAL A 115 17.07 8.15 11.45
N SER A 116 17.36 9.45 11.36
CA SER A 116 17.34 10.39 12.50
C SER A 116 15.98 10.47 13.20
N GLU A 117 14.89 10.38 12.44
CA GLU A 117 13.52 10.44 12.97
C GLU A 117 13.12 9.11 13.61
N MET A 118 13.52 7.98 13.01
CA MET A 118 13.39 6.66 13.65
C MET A 118 14.14 6.57 14.98
N LEU A 119 15.35 7.14 15.05
CA LEU A 119 16.12 7.23 16.30
C LEU A 119 15.39 8.10 17.33
N ALA A 120 14.86 9.26 16.93
CA ALA A 120 14.06 10.10 17.82
C ALA A 120 12.81 9.38 18.35
N LEU A 121 12.08 8.65 17.50
CA LEU A 121 10.92 7.83 17.90
C LEU A 121 11.31 6.70 18.87
N ALA A 122 12.49 6.10 18.64
CA ALA A 122 13.11 5.11 19.53
C ALA A 122 13.67 5.74 20.83
N GLY A 123 13.54 7.06 21.01
CA GLY A 123 13.93 7.78 22.21
C GLY A 123 15.39 8.23 22.25
N GLY A 124 16.07 8.27 21.10
CA GLY A 124 17.47 8.69 20.99
C GLY A 124 18.48 7.55 21.22
N ILE A 125 19.76 7.90 21.04
CA ILE A 125 20.94 7.09 21.40
C ILE A 125 21.61 7.67 22.65
#